data_AF-A0A9C9JPD8-F1
#
_entry.id   AF-A0A9C9JPD8-F1
#
_cell.length_a   1.000
_cell.length_b   1.000
_cell.length_c   1.000
_cell.angle_alpha   90.00
_cell.angle_beta   90.00
_cell.angle_gamma   90.00
#
_symmetry.space_group_name_H-M   'P 1'
#
loop_
_entity.id
_entity.type
_entity.pdbx_description
1 polymer ?
#
loop_
_entity_poly.entity_id
_entity_poly.type
_entity_poly.pdbx_seq_one_letter_code
_entity_poly.pdbx_strand_id
1 'polypeptide(L)'
;ERIIVGVNQFTSKNESMIEILRVDPALRKIQSEKLQKLKAERDNSQVKQLLIKLRDAARDEKVNLMPVILEAVKAYATLGEICGVLRKEFGEYQESVVL
;
A
#
# COMPACT_ATOMS: atom_id res chain seq x y z
N GLU A 1 -28.29 14.89 27.83
CA GLU A 1 -27.31 15.20 26.77
C GLU A 1 -25.93 15.42 27.37
N ARG A 2 -24.86 15.14 26.60
CA ARG A 2 -23.47 15.33 27.03
C ARG A 2 -22.95 16.69 26.55
N ILE A 3 -22.46 17.52 27.46
CA ILE A 3 -21.87 18.82 27.13
C ILE A 3 -20.43 18.63 26.61
N ILE A 4 -20.11 19.27 25.49
CA ILE A 4 -18.81 19.31 24.83
C ILE A 4 -18.46 20.79 24.61
N VAL A 5 -17.58 21.29 25.46
CA VAL A 5 -17.13 22.70 25.46
C VAL A 5 -16.45 23.03 24.14
N GLY A 6 -16.84 24.16 23.53
CA GLY A 6 -16.29 24.61 22.24
C GLY A 6 -16.91 23.93 21.01
N VAL A 7 -17.84 22.98 21.20
CA VAL A 7 -18.57 22.31 20.10
C VAL A 7 -20.07 22.52 20.22
N ASN A 8 -20.69 22.14 21.35
CA ASN A 8 -22.14 22.25 21.53
C ASN A 8 -22.56 23.29 22.59
N GLN A 9 -21.67 23.66 23.51
CA GLN A 9 -21.84 24.79 24.42
C GLN A 9 -20.52 25.54 24.61
N PHE A 10 -20.62 26.81 25.02
CA PHE A 10 -19.47 27.68 25.26
C PHE A 10 -18.56 27.85 24.03
N THR A 11 -19.15 28.05 22.85
CA THR A 11 -18.41 28.29 21.60
C THR A 11 -17.90 29.74 21.54
N SER A 12 -16.67 29.92 21.06
CA SER A 12 -16.04 31.22 20.86
C SER A 12 -16.10 31.60 19.37
N LYS A 13 -16.38 32.87 19.04
CA LYS A 13 -16.45 33.34 17.64
C LYS A 13 -15.08 33.58 16.97
N ASN A 14 -14.01 33.63 17.76
CA ASN A 14 -12.65 33.82 17.26
C ASN A 14 -12.00 32.45 17.02
N GLU A 15 -12.26 31.87 15.85
CA GLU A 15 -11.50 30.74 15.36
C GLU A 15 -10.22 31.27 14.70
N SER A 16 -9.07 31.05 15.34
CA SER A 16 -7.77 31.23 14.70
C SER A 16 -7.63 30.18 13.60
N MET A 17 -7.41 30.59 12.35
CA MET A 17 -7.07 29.65 11.29
C MET A 17 -5.76 28.95 11.62
N ILE A 18 -5.85 27.65 11.94
CA ILE A 18 -4.68 26.79 12.10
C ILE A 18 -4.25 26.35 10.70
N GLU A 19 -2.98 26.57 10.37
CA GLU A 19 -2.42 26.02 9.15
C GLU A 19 -2.38 24.49 9.25
N ILE A 20 -3.07 23.82 8.33
CA ILE A 20 -3.08 22.37 8.23
C ILE A 20 -2.10 21.93 7.15
N LEU A 21 -1.41 20.81 7.41
CA LEU A 21 -0.57 20.18 6.40
C LEU A 21 -1.42 19.79 5.19
N ARG A 22 -1.06 20.32 4.01
CA ARG A 22 -1.64 19.91 2.72
C ARG A 22 -0.62 19.10 1.96
N VAL A 23 -1.00 17.88 1.57
CA VAL A 23 -0.15 17.02 0.75
C VAL A 23 -0.13 17.54 -0.69
N ASP A 24 1.07 17.74 -1.24
CA ASP A 24 1.25 18.23 -2.61
C ASP A 24 0.78 17.16 -3.65
N PRO A 25 -0.20 17.47 -4.51
CA PRO A 25 -0.63 16.58 -5.58
C PRO A 25 0.48 16.19 -6.56
N ALA A 26 1.53 17.01 -6.72
CA ALA A 26 2.64 16.74 -7.62
C ALA A 26 3.43 15.48 -7.23
N LEU A 27 3.39 15.09 -5.95
CA LEU A 27 4.04 13.87 -5.46
C LEU A 27 3.59 12.62 -6.22
N ARG A 28 2.32 12.55 -6.64
CA ARG A 28 1.81 11.41 -7.44
C ARG A 28 2.57 11.27 -8.75
N LYS A 29 2.80 12.40 -9.45
CA LYS A 29 3.51 12.42 -10.72
C LYS A 29 4.96 11.97 -10.53
N ILE A 30 5.65 12.54 -9.54
CA ILE A 30 7.04 12.19 -9.20
C ILE A 30 7.18 10.70 -8.89
N GLN A 31 6.29 10.14 -8.08
CA GLN A 31 6.36 8.71 -7.73
C GLN A 31 6.03 7.80 -8.91
N SER A 32 5.13 8.22 -9.80
CA SER A 32 4.80 7.48 -11.03
C SER A 32 6.00 7.42 -11.98
N GLU A 33 6.69 8.55 -12.17
CA GLU A 33 7.91 8.63 -13.01
C GLU A 33 9.05 7.77 -12.44
N LYS A 34 9.26 7.80 -11.11
CA LYS A 34 10.23 6.91 -10.45
C LYS A 34 9.91 5.44 -10.66
N LEU A 35 8.63 5.06 -10.58
CA LEU A 35 8.20 3.68 -10.80
C LEU A 35 8.44 3.24 -12.25
N GLN A 36 8.16 4.11 -13.22
CA GLN A 36 8.44 3.84 -14.64
C GLN A 36 9.93 3.64 -14.88
N LYS A 37 10.77 4.53 -14.36
CA LYS A 37 12.23 4.44 -14.45
C LYS A 37 12.74 3.14 -13.83
N LEU A 38 12.31 2.83 -12.60
CA LEU A 38 12.67 1.59 -11.90
C LEU A 38 12.35 0.35 -12.75
N LYS A 39 11.16 0.31 -13.34
CA LYS A 39 10.73 -0.82 -14.18
C LYS A 39 11.50 -0.90 -15.49
N ALA A 40 11.97 0.21 -16.04
CA ALA A 40 12.79 0.23 -17.25
C ALA A 40 14.24 -0.26 -16.99
N GLU A 41 14.79 0.01 -15.81
CA GLU A 41 16.21 -0.26 -15.50
C GLU A 41 16.46 -1.65 -14.87
N ARG A 42 15.48 -2.22 -14.17
CA ARG A 42 15.64 -3.51 -13.49
C ARG A 42 15.63 -4.70 -14.46
N ASP A 43 16.14 -5.85 -14.00
CA ASP A 43 15.96 -7.13 -14.69
C ASP A 43 14.49 -7.61 -14.56
N ASN A 44 13.69 -7.31 -15.58
CA ASN A 44 12.29 -7.71 -15.62
C ASN A 44 12.08 -9.23 -15.76
N SER A 45 13.05 -9.95 -16.33
CA SER A 45 12.98 -11.41 -16.44
C SER A 45 13.13 -12.04 -15.05
N GLN A 46 14.14 -11.60 -14.31
CA GLN A 46 14.37 -12.03 -12.93
C GLN A 46 13.18 -11.71 -12.02
N VAL A 47 12.63 -10.50 -12.10
CA VAL A 47 11.42 -10.13 -11.34
C VAL A 47 10.25 -11.04 -11.70
N LYS A 48 10.01 -11.31 -12.99
CA LYS A 48 8.92 -12.20 -13.41
C LYS A 48 9.08 -13.61 -12.86
N GLN A 49 10.29 -14.15 -12.87
CA GLN A 49 10.60 -15.47 -12.30
C GLN A 49 10.35 -15.49 -10.79
N LEU A 50 10.79 -14.47 -10.05
CA LEU A 50 10.58 -14.38 -8.60
C LEU A 50 9.11 -14.21 -8.23
N LEU A 51 8.33 -13.47 -9.02
CA LEU A 51 6.89 -13.36 -8.82
C LEU A 51 6.15 -14.68 -9.09
N ILE A 52 6.63 -15.49 -10.04
CA ILE A 52 6.13 -16.86 -10.25
C ILE A 52 6.47 -17.75 -9.05
N LYS A 53 7.71 -17.70 -8.57
CA LYS A 53 8.14 -18.42 -7.36
C LYS A 53 7.31 -18.02 -6.14
N LEU A 54 7.01 -16.74 -5.99
CA LEU A 54 6.15 -16.22 -4.91
C LEU A 54 4.73 -16.78 -5.00
N ARG A 55 4.17 -16.82 -6.20
CA ARG A 55 2.84 -17.41 -6.45
C ARG A 55 2.82 -18.89 -6.07
N ASP A 56 3.83 -19.65 -6.50
CA ASP A 56 3.89 -21.08 -6.24
C ASP A 56 4.09 -21.36 -4.75
N ALA A 57 4.91 -20.53 -4.06
CA ALA A 57 5.05 -20.57 -2.60
C ALA A 57 3.76 -20.21 -1.87
N ALA A 58 2.98 -19.24 -2.37
CA ALA A 58 1.71 -18.82 -1.79
C ALA A 58 0.64 -19.93 -1.82
N ARG A 59 0.78 -20.92 -2.71
CA ARG A 59 -0.14 -22.06 -2.79
C ARG A 59 0.14 -23.17 -1.79
N ASP A 60 1.30 -23.16 -1.15
CA ASP A 60 1.69 -24.15 -0.15
C ASP A 60 1.68 -23.53 1.25
N GLU A 61 0.68 -23.92 2.06
CA GLU A 61 0.50 -23.42 3.43
C GLU A 61 1.69 -23.73 4.36
N LYS A 62 2.56 -24.69 4.00
CA LYS A 62 3.74 -25.05 4.79
C LYS A 62 4.96 -24.17 4.48
N VAL A 63 4.90 -23.37 3.43
CA VAL A 63 6.04 -22.57 2.95
C VAL A 63 5.99 -21.16 3.55
N ASN A 64 7.13 -20.73 4.11
CA ASN A 64 7.31 -19.35 4.53
C ASN A 64 7.56 -18.44 3.31
N LEU A 65 6.72 -17.41 3.13
CA LEU A 65 6.82 -16.48 2.00
C LEU A 65 7.94 -15.44 2.15
N MET A 66 8.37 -15.14 3.38
CA MET A 66 9.32 -14.05 3.64
C MET A 66 10.63 -14.16 2.86
N PRO A 67 11.30 -15.34 2.75
CA PRO A 67 12.49 -15.48 1.93
C PRO A 67 12.26 -15.11 0.46
N VAL A 68 11.14 -15.52 -0.13
CA VAL A 68 10.81 -15.24 -1.54
C VAL A 68 10.47 -13.77 -1.75
N ILE A 69 9.77 -13.16 -0.79
CA ILE A 69 9.49 -11.72 -0.80
C ILE A 69 10.80 -10.92 -0.74
N LEU A 70 11.74 -11.30 0.12
CA LEU A 70 13.05 -10.64 0.21
C LEU A 70 13.85 -10.76 -1.09
N GLU A 71 13.84 -11.92 -1.74
CA GLU A 71 14.45 -12.09 -3.07
C GLU A 71 13.78 -11.16 -4.10
N ALA A 72 12.45 -11.11 -4.14
CA ALA A 72 11.71 -10.24 -5.05
C ALA A 72 12.01 -8.75 -4.83
N VAL A 73 12.06 -8.29 -3.58
CA VAL A 73 12.40 -6.91 -3.22
C VAL A 73 13.84 -6.58 -3.63
N LYS A 74 14.80 -7.49 -3.41
CA LYS A 74 16.19 -7.32 -3.85
C LYS A 74 16.32 -7.20 -5.37
N ALA A 75 15.44 -7.87 -6.12
CA ALA A 75 15.34 -7.73 -7.57
C ALA A 75 14.50 -6.51 -8.02
N TYR A 76 14.15 -5.60 -7.10
CA TYR A 76 13.33 -4.42 -7.36
C TYR A 76 11.90 -4.73 -7.84
N ALA A 77 11.31 -5.85 -7.42
CA ALA A 77 9.87 -6.02 -7.48
C ALA A 77 9.17 -4.99 -6.59
N THR A 78 8.10 -4.39 -7.10
CA THR A 78 7.37 -3.35 -6.37
C THR A 78 6.37 -3.95 -5.39
N LEU A 79 6.00 -3.20 -4.35
CA LEU A 79 4.95 -3.60 -3.41
C LEU A 79 3.66 -4.00 -4.14
N GLY A 80 3.25 -3.21 -5.14
CA GLY A 80 2.05 -3.48 -5.94
C GLY A 80 2.11 -4.79 -6.73
N GLU A 81 3.29 -5.19 -7.22
CA GLU A 81 3.48 -6.46 -7.94
C GLU A 81 3.42 -7.66 -6.99
N ILE A 82 4.10 -7.55 -5.83
CA ILE A 82 4.10 -8.59 -4.78
C ILE A 82 2.68 -8.79 -4.25
N CYS A 83 2.03 -7.70 -3.81
CA CYS A 83 0.63 -7.76 -3.36
C CYS A 83 -0.31 -8.19 -4.49
N GLY A 84 -0.01 -7.83 -5.74
CA GLY A 84 -0.79 -8.25 -6.90
C GLY A 84 -0.76 -9.76 -7.13
N VAL A 85 0.36 -10.43 -6.85
CA VAL A 85 0.44 -11.90 -6.85
C VAL A 85 -0.38 -12.48 -5.71
N LEU A 86 -0.15 -12.02 -4.48
CA LEU A 86 -0.82 -12.56 -3.30
C LEU A 86 -2.34 -12.36 -3.35
N ARG A 87 -2.81 -11.20 -3.85
CA ARG A 87 -4.22 -10.93 -4.08
C ARG A 87 -4.87 -11.92 -5.05
N LYS A 88 -4.16 -12.37 -6.08
CA LYS A 88 -4.70 -13.35 -7.03
C LYS A 88 -4.86 -14.74 -6.41
N GLU A 89 -3.98 -15.10 -5.49
CA GLU A 89 -4.00 -16.41 -4.84
C GLU A 89 -4.90 -16.43 -3.59
N PHE A 90 -4.97 -15.34 -2.82
CA PHE A 90 -5.72 -15.26 -1.56
C PHE A 90 -7.02 -14.46 -1.63
N GLY A 91 -7.21 -13.64 -2.67
CA GLY A 91 -8.28 -12.66 -2.73
C GLY A 91 -8.01 -11.41 -1.89
N GLU A 92 -9.06 -10.64 -1.65
CA GLU A 92 -9.06 -9.48 -0.75
C GLU A 92 -10.12 -9.67 0.32
N TYR A 93 -9.77 -9.34 1.56
CA TYR A 93 -10.75 -9.36 2.64
C TYR A 93 -11.86 -8.33 2.37
N GLN A 94 -13.10 -8.76 2.55
CA GLN A 94 -14.28 -7.90 2.55
C GLN A 94 -15.04 -8.10 3.86
N GLU A 95 -15.34 -7.01 4.55
CA GLU A 95 -16.11 -7.05 5.78
C GLU A 95 -17.55 -7.53 5.50
N SER A 96 -18.00 -8.52 6.23
CA SER A 96 -19.41 -8.93 6.21
C SER A 96 -20.17 -8.07 7.21
N VAL A 97 -20.89 -7.06 6.71
CA VAL A 97 -21.82 -6.29 7.54
C VAL A 97 -23.10 -7.11 7.65
N VAL A 98 -23.26 -7.80 8.77
CA VAL A 98 -24.54 -8.40 9.14
C VAL A 98 -25.40 -7.27 9.74
N LEU A 99 -26.39 -6.81 8.98
CA LEU A 99 -27.39 -5.83 9.41
C LEU A 99 -28.45 -6.47 10.30
#